data_AF-A0A7K0G0L0-F1
#
_entry.id   AF-A0A7K0G0L0-F1
#
_cell.length_a   1.000
_cell.length_b   1.000
_cell.length_c   1.000
_cell.angle_alpha   90.00
_cell.angle_beta   90.00
_cell.angle_gamma   90.00
#
_symmetry.space_group_name_H-M   'P 1'
#
loop_
_entity.id
_entity.type
_entity.pdbx_description
1 polymer ?
#
loop_
_entity_poly.entity_id
_entity_poly.type
_entity_poly.pdbx_seq_one_letter_code
_entity_poly.pdbx_strand_id
1 'polypeptide(L)'
;MKLLEYIDRIRIIHKLIKESHTGVPENFAKRLSISTSRLYVVLDELKLMGAPIEYSRQLQTYYYTQAFEVNIRADFTILKTQESISINAGFFVQQNYPLLFL
;
A
#
# COMPACT_ATOMS: atom_id res chain seq x y z
N MET A 1 -14.75 5.72 -4.70
CA MET A 1 -13.53 5.45 -5.53
C MET A 1 -13.10 4.03 -5.30
N LYS A 2 -12.52 3.37 -6.31
CA LYS A 2 -11.88 2.06 -6.12
C LYS A 2 -10.52 2.24 -5.42
N LEU A 3 -10.08 1.24 -4.67
CA LEU A 3 -8.85 1.29 -3.88
C LEU A 3 -7.61 1.58 -4.73
N LEU A 4 -7.44 0.86 -5.84
CA LEU A 4 -6.26 1.00 -6.72
C LEU A 4 -6.16 2.41 -7.33
N GLU A 5 -7.28 2.94 -7.84
CA GLU A 5 -7.36 4.31 -8.36
C GLU A 5 -6.99 5.36 -7.31
N TYR A 6 -7.36 5.10 -6.05
CA TYR A 6 -7.04 5.99 -4.94
C TYR A 6 -5.55 5.97 -4.60
N ILE A 7 -4.93 4.78 -4.58
CA ILE A 7 -3.48 4.62 -4.39
C ILE A 7 -2.71 5.36 -5.49
N ASP A 8 -3.07 5.16 -6.75
CA ASP A 8 -2.40 5.83 -7.87
C ASP A 8 -2.58 7.35 -7.80
N ARG A 9 -3.75 7.82 -7.37
CA ARG A 9 -3.96 9.24 -7.15
C ARG A 9 -3.07 9.79 -6.04
N ILE A 10 -2.93 9.10 -4.92
CA ILE A 10 -2.03 9.51 -3.84
C ILE A 10 -0.59 9.60 -4.34
N ARG A 11 -0.13 8.65 -5.17
CA ARG A 11 1.21 8.70 -5.77
C ARG A 11 1.42 9.96 -6.62
N ILE A 12 0.44 10.32 -7.45
CA ILE A 12 0.49 11.52 -8.27
C ILE A 12 0.51 12.78 -7.38
N ILE A 13 -0.38 12.85 -6.38
CA ILE A 13 -0.42 13.96 -5.42
C ILE A 13 0.93 14.13 -4.73
N HIS A 14 1.47 13.05 -4.18
CA HIS A 14 2.74 13.05 -3.46
C HIS A 14 3.87 13.57 -4.34
N LYS A 15 3.99 13.04 -5.57
CA LYS A 15 5.00 13.49 -6.54
C LYS A 15 4.90 15.00 -6.79
N LEU A 16 3.69 15.50 -7.07
CA LEU A 16 3.49 16.90 -7.44
C LEU A 16 3.72 17.87 -6.27
N ILE A 17 3.35 17.50 -5.05
CA ILE A 17 3.63 18.30 -3.85
C ILE A 17 5.14 18.31 -3.56
N LYS A 18 5.80 17.15 -3.66
CA LYS A 18 7.25 17.03 -3.46
C LYS A 18 8.04 17.89 -4.44
N GLU A 19 7.59 17.94 -5.68
CA GLU A 19 8.16 18.79 -6.73
C GLU A 19 7.71 20.26 -6.62
N SER A 20 6.75 20.61 -5.76
CA SER A 20 6.09 21.92 -5.73
C SER A 20 5.50 22.33 -7.09
N HIS A 21 5.00 21.35 -7.84
CA HIS A 21 4.44 21.52 -9.19
C HIS A 21 2.93 21.23 -9.20
N THR A 22 2.16 21.58 -8.17
CA THR A 22 0.71 21.34 -8.16
C THR A 22 -0.06 22.36 -8.97
N GLY A 23 0.41 23.61 -8.99
CA GLY A 23 -0.36 24.76 -9.45
C GLY A 23 -1.48 25.13 -8.46
N VAL A 24 -2.35 26.06 -8.88
CA VAL A 24 -3.56 26.43 -8.13
C VAL A 24 -4.50 25.22 -7.93
N PRO A 25 -5.32 25.21 -6.86
CA PRO A 25 -6.17 24.06 -6.51
C PRO A 25 -7.06 23.57 -7.66
N GLU A 26 -7.59 24.47 -8.49
CA GLU A 26 -8.44 24.16 -9.64
C GLU A 26 -7.68 23.35 -10.71
N ASN A 27 -6.46 23.79 -11.02
CA ASN A 27 -5.59 23.10 -11.98
C ASN A 27 -5.10 21.77 -11.42
N PHE A 28 -4.78 21.73 -10.11
CA PHE A 28 -4.36 20.50 -9.46
C PHE A 28 -5.48 19.45 -9.49
N ALA A 29 -6.71 19.84 -9.12
CA ALA A 29 -7.87 18.96 -9.14
C ALA A 29 -8.17 18.45 -10.57
N LYS A 30 -8.08 19.33 -11.58
CA LYS A 30 -8.25 18.96 -12.98
C LYS A 30 -7.24 17.91 -13.44
N ARG A 31 -5.97 18.04 -13.05
CA ARG A 31 -4.90 17.06 -13.36
C ARG A 31 -5.12 15.70 -12.69
N LEU A 32 -5.78 15.68 -11.54
CA LEU A 32 -6.16 14.46 -10.82
C LEU A 32 -7.52 13.90 -11.27
N SER A 33 -8.18 14.57 -12.22
CA SER A 33 -9.53 14.27 -12.71
C SER A 33 -10.58 14.17 -11.58
N ILE A 34 -10.54 15.13 -10.65
CA ILE A 34 -11.51 15.26 -9.55
C ILE A 34 -12.01 16.69 -9.41
N SER A 35 -13.08 16.87 -8.64
CA SER A 35 -13.50 18.21 -8.22
C SER A 35 -12.49 18.82 -7.25
N THR A 36 -12.45 20.16 -7.19
CA THR A 36 -11.69 20.91 -6.18
C THR A 36 -12.11 20.56 -4.76
N SER A 37 -13.41 20.38 -4.51
CA SER A 37 -13.90 19.91 -3.21
C SER A 37 -13.31 18.56 -2.82
N ARG A 38 -13.23 17.60 -3.76
CA ARG A 38 -12.64 16.29 -3.48
C ARG A 38 -11.13 16.39 -3.29
N LEU A 39 -10.44 17.28 -4.00
CA LEU A 39 -9.02 17.55 -3.76
C LEU A 39 -8.80 17.96 -2.30
N TYR A 40 -9.57 18.91 -1.77
CA TYR A 40 -9.44 19.35 -0.38
C TYR A 40 -9.64 18.20 0.61
N VAL A 41 -10.68 17.38 0.39
CA VAL A 41 -10.91 16.19 1.25
C VAL A 41 -9.70 15.24 1.22
N VAL A 42 -9.11 14.98 0.06
CA VAL A 42 -7.93 14.10 -0.04
C VAL A 42 -6.70 14.72 0.62
N LEU A 43 -6.51 16.04 0.49
CA LEU A 43 -5.41 16.73 1.17
C LEU A 43 -5.58 16.69 2.69
N ASP A 44 -6.79 16.89 3.20
CA ASP A 44 -7.09 16.79 4.63
C ASP A 44 -6.91 15.35 5.14
N GLU A 45 -7.35 14.34 4.39
CA GLU A 45 -7.09 12.92 4.68
C GLU A 45 -5.57 12.67 4.80
N LEU A 46 -4.76 13.20 3.88
CA LEU A 46 -3.29 13.07 3.94
C LEU A 46 -2.68 13.81 5.13
N LYS A 47 -3.18 15.01 5.46
CA LYS A 47 -2.75 15.77 6.65
C LYS A 47 -3.04 15.00 7.93
N LEU A 48 -4.21 14.37 8.03
CA LEU A 48 -4.57 13.50 9.17
C LEU A 48 -3.64 12.28 9.29
N MET A 49 -3.09 11.80 8.18
CA MET A 49 -2.06 10.75 8.15
C MET A 49 -0.64 11.28 8.44
N GLY A 50 -0.50 12.55 8.80
CA GLY A 50 0.77 13.18 9.17
C GLY A 50 1.52 13.86 8.03
N ALA A 51 0.92 13.97 6.84
CA ALA A 51 1.55 14.69 5.72
C ALA A 51 1.61 16.21 6.01
N PRO A 52 2.80 16.82 6.05
CA PRO A 52 2.98 18.22 6.45
C PRO A 52 2.78 19.16 5.26
N ILE A 53 1.56 19.17 4.71
CA ILE A 53 1.21 19.85 3.47
C ILE A 53 0.73 21.27 3.75
N GLU A 54 1.32 22.25 3.08
CA GLU A 54 0.85 23.64 3.08
C GLU A 54 0.68 24.19 1.66
N TYR A 55 -0.12 25.24 1.51
CA TYR A 55 -0.30 25.95 0.24
C TYR A 55 0.39 27.31 0.26
N SER A 56 1.30 27.55 -0.67
CA SER A 56 1.86 28.88 -0.89
C SER A 56 1.02 29.64 -1.90
N ARG A 57 0.36 30.72 -1.47
CA ARG A 57 -0.39 31.61 -2.37
C ARG A 57 0.52 32.36 -3.34
N GLN A 58 1.74 32.71 -2.90
CA GLN A 58 2.72 33.42 -3.71
C GLN A 58 3.29 32.53 -4.82
N LEU A 59 3.62 31.27 -4.49
CA LEU A 59 4.16 30.31 -5.45
C LEU A 59 3.07 29.51 -6.18
N GLN A 60 1.82 29.69 -5.78
CA GLN A 60 0.65 29.00 -6.30
C GLN A 60 0.82 27.48 -6.34
N THR A 61 1.30 26.90 -5.24
CA THR A 61 1.61 25.48 -5.20
C THR A 61 1.52 24.92 -3.78
N TYR A 62 1.17 23.65 -3.67
CA TYR A 62 1.28 22.88 -2.44
C TYR A 62 2.70 22.34 -2.30
N TYR A 63 3.20 22.32 -1.07
CA TYR A 63 4.54 21.86 -0.74
C TYR A 63 4.54 21.14 0.62
N TYR A 64 5.58 20.37 0.88
CA TYR A 64 5.84 19.81 2.22
C TYR A 64 6.68 20.77 3.05
N THR A 65 6.25 21.07 4.28
CA THR A 65 6.99 21.96 5.19
C THR A 65 8.21 21.29 5.84
N GLN A 66 8.30 19.96 5.76
CA GLN A 66 9.43 19.16 6.20
C GLN A 66 9.62 17.97 5.25
N ALA A 67 10.78 17.31 5.29
CA ALA A 67 11.03 16.12 4.47
C ALA A 67 9.98 15.04 4.77
N PHE A 68 9.28 14.59 3.73
CA PHE A 68 8.17 13.65 3.85
C PHE A 68 8.11 12.73 2.64
N GLU A 69 7.77 11.46 2.88
CA GLU A 69 7.67 10.43 1.84
C GLU A 69 6.40 9.59 2.05
N VAL A 70 5.69 9.28 0.96
CA VAL A 70 4.54 8.37 1.00
C VAL A 70 4.96 7.01 0.44
N ASN A 71 4.92 5.96 1.27
CA ASN A 71 5.18 4.59 0.83
C ASN A 71 3.92 3.72 0.95
N ILE A 72 3.36 3.29 -0.20
CA ILE A 72 2.21 2.40 -0.26
C ILE A 72 2.64 1.08 -0.90
N ARG A 73 2.57 -0.01 -0.14
CA ARG A 73 2.86 -1.37 -0.59
C ARG A 73 1.61 -2.23 -0.46
N ALA A 74 1.33 -3.01 -1.48
CA ALA A 74 0.27 -3.99 -1.50
C ALA A 74 0.84 -5.27 -2.11
N ASP A 75 0.97 -6.31 -1.28
CA ASP A 75 1.58 -7.56 -1.66
C ASP A 75 0.49 -8.62 -1.84
N PHE A 76 0.51 -9.30 -2.98
CA PHE A 76 -0.40 -10.41 -3.28
C PHE A 76 0.41 -11.69 -3.32
N THR A 77 0.08 -12.63 -2.45
CA THR A 77 0.70 -13.95 -2.40
C THR A 77 -0.37 -15.02 -2.49
N ILE A 78 -0.08 -16.08 -3.24
CA ILE A 78 -0.93 -17.27 -3.24
C ILE A 78 -0.65 -17.99 -1.93
N LEU A 79 -1.66 -18.08 -1.08
CA LEU A 79 -1.60 -18.94 0.10
C LEU A 79 -1.62 -20.38 -0.40
N LYS A 80 -0.53 -21.13 -0.20
CA LYS A 80 -0.57 -22.57 -0.37
C LYS A 80 -1.52 -23.11 0.71
N THR A 81 -2.63 -23.72 0.29
CA THR A 81 -3.40 -24.59 1.18
C THR A 81 -2.42 -25.59 1.77
N GLN A 82 -2.38 -25.70 3.10
CA GLN A 82 -1.62 -26.77 3.73
C GLN A 82 -2.13 -28.08 3.13
N GLU A 83 -1.32 -28.71 2.28
CA GLU A 83 -1.60 -30.05 1.83
C GLU A 83 -1.59 -30.91 3.08
N SER A 84 -2.78 -31.26 3.57
CA SER A 84 -2.94 -32.36 4.52
C SER A 84 -2.37 -33.57 3.81
N ILE A 85 -1.08 -33.84 3.99
CA ILE A 85 -0.53 -35.14 3.64
C ILE A 85 -1.32 -36.08 4.53
N SER A 86 -2.29 -36.78 3.94
CA SER A 86 -2.81 -38.01 4.50
C SER A 86 -1.63 -38.96 4.53
N ILE A 87 -0.82 -38.86 5.58
CA ILE A 87 0.02 -39.96 6.00
C ILE A 87 -0.98 -41.06 6.35
N ASN A 88 -1.28 -41.91 5.38
CA ASN A 88 -1.82 -43.23 5.65
C ASN A 88 -0.79 -43.87 6.56
N ALA A 89 -1.05 -43.82 7.86
CA ALA A 89 -0.27 -44.49 8.88
C ALA A 89 -0.50 -46.00 8.69
N GLY A 90 0.20 -46.56 7.69
CA GLY A 90 0.38 -47.98 7.56
C GLY A 90 1.18 -48.45 8.77
N PHE A 91 0.59 -49.35 9.55
CA PHE A 91 1.21 -49.96 10.71
C PHE A 91 2.37 -50.85 10.24
N PHE A 92 3.62 -50.44 10.43
CA PHE A 92 4.76 -51.34 10.25
C PHE A 92 5.01 -52.07 11.57
N VAL A 93 4.40 -53.25 11.74
CA VAL A 93 4.89 -54.19 12.77
C VAL A 93 6.16 -54.81 12.23
N GLN A 94 7.31 -54.27 12.62
CA GLN A 94 8.56 -55.01 12.50
C GLN A 94 8.52 -56.16 13.50
N GLN A 95 8.11 -57.35 13.06
CA GLN A 95 8.30 -58.57 13.85
C GLN A 95 9.79 -58.92 13.83
N ASN A 96 10.52 -58.44 14.84
CA ASN A 96 11.82 -59.00 15.19
C ASN A 96 11.58 -60.38 15.81
N TYR A 97 11.76 -61.43 15.02
CA TYR A 97 12.01 -62.75 15.57
C TYR A 97 13.43 -62.79 16.15
N PRO A 98 13.63 -63.24 17.40
CA PRO A 98 14.96 -63.40 17.95
C PRO A 98 15.57 -64.67 17.36
N LEU A 99 16.58 -64.54 16.51
CA LEU A 99 17.46 -65.67 16.24
C LEU A 99 18.48 -65.73 17.37
N LEU A 100 18.15 -66.59 18.35
CA LEU A 100 19.04 -67.14 19.36
C LEU A 100 20.22 -67.86 18.70
N PHE A 101 21.38 -67.70 19.33
CA PHE A 101 22.68 -68.30 19.02
C PHE A 101 22.63 -69.81 18.74
N LEU A 102 23.44 -70.24 17.76
CA LEU A 102 24.44 -71.30 17.90
C LEU A 102 25.49 -71.18 16.79
#